data_AF-A0A357LNH5-F1
#
_entry.id   AF-A0A357LNH5-F1
#
_cell.length_a   1.000
_cell.length_b   1.000
_cell.length_c   1.000
_cell.angle_alpha   90.00
_cell.angle_beta   90.00
_cell.angle_gamma   90.00
#
_symmetry.space_group_name_H-M   'P 1'
#
loop_
_entity.id
_entity.type
_entity.pdbx_description
1 polymer ?
#
loop_
_entity_poly.entity_id
_entity_poly.type
_entity_poly.pdbx_seq_one_letter_code
_entity_poly.pdbx_strand_id
1 'polypeptide(L)'
;MSIIRSLACGIGVQFCRLFGSLSYMNIKHFIFAASLVLGCALYAESISRVVITPPGADLQAVLDAGQDLCLEQSAVYEIDKALVFKFEGQSITTYAPKSLDDYAILRITNRDLGQLIDGNQMDGVRIEHLLLDGNRYRLSDLAKKISTQPLVFFGGSGAERQIVRACIFIGPRTWSTLKVHEGGSDILVENNIFFGAGSDVRGNGREGVENPHLDGRSWGDGISCAAQRTTVRNNLIIDSTDVGMVFFGAPGSISDGNVVATVSRESLGGINLVDPLKYWAFDEDPKSIDYRGVIIKNNWIDARGARIHMGIPVGATPWVPSKRGFTFVGGTVENNRFTGGAAAYSIVLNGIRNFTVKGNQSTALYSGIAEGFGPKNRPDEPIAFAYDPDAVADSEIQPEFEPMKRHLNHLLRCNHAPLNYMGYRYYPYGVHEVVAVVDTAFEEMLGRLPDAAQRTHYTSWLQATKSNADQLRHLLMAKPEFIERHGYHNPDGLQLFREKLWLEAISSSFQGLTDNIQHWPAAAELYKGAWAVIKS
;
A
#
# COMPACT_ATOMS: atom_id res chain seq x y z
N MET A 1 21.41 4.65 68.91
CA MET A 1 20.01 4.17 68.88
C MET A 1 19.89 3.21 67.70
N SER A 2 20.13 1.90 67.90
CA SER A 2 19.10 0.85 68.11
C SER A 2 18.30 0.57 66.81
N ILE A 3 18.71 -0.31 65.90
CA ILE A 3 18.65 -1.81 65.87
C ILE A 3 17.27 -2.40 65.44
N ILE A 4 17.26 -2.89 64.18
CA ILE A 4 16.84 -4.20 63.60
C ILE A 4 15.44 -4.81 63.91
N ARG A 5 14.70 -5.17 62.83
CA ARG A 5 14.12 -6.51 62.45
C ARG A 5 13.19 -6.32 61.22
N SER A 6 13.27 -6.98 60.05
CA SER A 6 13.57 -8.34 59.57
C SER A 6 12.37 -9.28 59.42
N LEU A 7 12.08 -9.57 58.14
CA LEU A 7 11.70 -10.84 57.45
C LEU A 7 10.46 -11.69 57.84
N ALA A 8 9.59 -11.80 56.83
CA ALA A 8 9.20 -13.00 56.05
C ALA A 8 8.96 -14.39 56.69
N CYS A 9 7.97 -15.04 56.06
CA CYS A 9 7.80 -16.48 55.77
C CYS A 9 6.83 -17.29 56.66
N GLY A 10 5.71 -17.68 56.05
CA GLY A 10 5.47 -19.09 55.73
C GLY A 10 4.62 -19.96 56.68
N ILE A 11 3.70 -20.68 56.03
CA ILE A 11 3.19 -22.02 56.38
C ILE A 11 1.98 -22.07 57.33
N GLY A 12 0.85 -22.52 56.77
CA GLY A 12 -0.30 -23.01 57.53
C GLY A 12 -0.15 -24.50 57.88
N VAL A 13 -1.14 -24.99 58.63
CA VAL A 13 -1.75 -26.35 58.61
C VAL A 13 -2.18 -26.77 60.02
N GLN A 14 -3.52 -26.88 60.15
CA GLN A 14 -4.31 -27.91 60.85
C GLN A 14 -4.50 -28.00 62.39
N PHE A 15 -5.78 -28.28 62.67
CA PHE A 15 -6.36 -29.25 63.60
C PHE A 15 -6.85 -28.81 65.01
N CYS A 16 -8.17 -28.68 65.08
CA CYS A 16 -9.17 -29.03 66.12
C CYS A 16 -8.82 -29.04 67.62
N ARG A 17 -9.71 -28.40 68.39
CA ARG A 17 -10.40 -28.91 69.61
C ARG A 17 -11.55 -27.95 69.95
N LEU A 18 -12.80 -28.33 69.68
CA LEU A 18 -13.82 -28.92 70.58
C LEU A 18 -14.28 -28.05 71.78
N PHE A 19 -15.54 -27.60 71.66
CA PHE A 19 -16.62 -27.34 72.64
C PHE A 19 -16.52 -26.21 73.69
N GLY A 20 -17.57 -25.37 73.69
CA GLY A 20 -17.91 -24.46 74.79
C GLY A 20 -19.15 -23.59 74.57
N SER A 21 -20.33 -24.15 74.85
CA SER A 21 -21.59 -23.51 75.32
C SER A 21 -22.40 -22.52 74.43
N LEU A 22 -23.71 -22.79 74.41
CA LEU A 22 -24.80 -22.03 73.81
C LEU A 22 -25.01 -20.66 74.47
N SER A 23 -25.41 -19.66 73.68
CA SER A 23 -26.54 -18.77 73.99
C SER A 23 -27.02 -18.01 72.74
N TYR A 24 -28.31 -18.20 72.42
CA TYR A 24 -29.22 -17.33 71.68
C TYR A 24 -28.65 -16.30 70.69
N MET A 25 -28.81 -16.53 69.38
CA MET A 25 -29.15 -15.44 68.44
C MET A 25 -29.64 -15.93 67.05
N ASN A 26 -30.91 -15.60 66.78
CA ASN A 26 -31.58 -15.29 65.50
C ASN A 26 -31.18 -16.01 64.18
N ILE A 27 -32.09 -16.91 63.75
CA ILE A 27 -32.17 -17.66 62.47
C ILE A 27 -32.33 -16.78 61.20
N LYS A 28 -32.29 -15.45 61.29
CA LYS A 28 -32.49 -14.56 60.12
C LYS A 28 -31.23 -14.15 59.35
N HIS A 29 -30.02 -14.53 59.81
CA HIS A 29 -28.77 -14.15 59.13
C HIS A 29 -28.09 -15.29 58.34
N PHE A 30 -28.61 -16.52 58.40
CA PHE A 30 -28.00 -17.66 57.69
C PHE A 30 -28.44 -17.81 56.22
N ILE A 31 -29.57 -17.19 55.83
CA ILE A 31 -30.09 -17.28 54.46
C ILE A 31 -29.50 -16.17 53.54
N PHE A 32 -28.89 -15.12 54.11
CA PHE A 32 -28.25 -14.07 53.32
C PHE A 32 -26.76 -14.33 53.04
N ALA A 33 -26.07 -15.10 53.87
CA ALA A 33 -24.66 -15.43 53.67
C ALA A 33 -24.43 -16.62 52.73
N ALA A 34 -25.40 -17.55 52.60
CA ALA A 34 -25.30 -18.65 51.64
C ALA A 34 -25.58 -18.23 50.18
N SER A 35 -26.33 -17.14 49.99
CA SER A 35 -26.65 -16.57 48.67
C SER A 35 -25.50 -15.72 48.10
N LEU A 36 -24.61 -15.20 48.95
CA LEU A 36 -23.46 -14.40 48.53
C LEU A 36 -22.20 -15.22 48.22
N VAL A 37 -22.12 -16.47 48.69
CA VAL A 37 -20.98 -17.36 48.40
C VAL A 37 -21.27 -18.32 47.23
N LEU A 38 -22.54 -18.65 46.97
CA LEU A 38 -22.94 -19.34 45.73
C LEU A 38 -23.16 -18.41 44.53
N GLY A 39 -23.40 -17.11 44.76
CA GLY A 39 -23.53 -16.10 43.69
C GLY A 39 -22.19 -15.62 43.11
N CYS A 40 -21.09 -15.79 43.84
CA CYS A 40 -19.75 -15.41 43.39
C CYS A 40 -19.01 -16.51 42.61
N ALA A 41 -19.62 -17.68 42.40
CA ALA A 41 -19.03 -18.78 41.63
C ALA A 41 -19.60 -18.94 40.21
N LEU A 42 -20.55 -18.08 39.81
CA LEU A 42 -21.17 -18.10 38.45
C LEU A 42 -20.82 -16.88 37.59
N TYR A 43 -20.00 -15.97 38.09
CA TYR A 43 -19.25 -15.01 37.28
C TYR A 43 -17.77 -15.33 37.39
N ALA A 44 -17.39 -16.57 37.08
CA ALA A 44 -16.12 -16.74 36.41
C ALA A 44 -16.29 -16.02 35.08
N GLU A 45 -15.76 -14.80 34.97
CA GLU A 45 -15.47 -14.21 33.68
C GLU A 45 -14.87 -15.33 32.83
N SER A 46 -15.61 -15.75 31.80
CA SER A 46 -14.99 -16.51 30.73
C SER A 46 -13.98 -15.55 30.13
N ILE A 47 -12.77 -15.55 30.66
CA ILE A 47 -11.60 -15.09 29.93
C ILE A 47 -11.60 -16.03 28.74
N SER A 48 -12.24 -15.58 27.65
CA SER A 48 -12.17 -16.19 26.34
C SER A 48 -10.69 -16.30 26.05
N ARG A 49 -10.11 -17.48 26.30
CA ARG A 49 -8.73 -17.74 25.92
C ARG A 49 -8.69 -17.56 24.42
N VAL A 50 -7.95 -16.56 23.97
CA VAL A 50 -7.68 -16.38 22.54
C VAL A 50 -7.14 -17.70 22.02
N VAL A 51 -7.88 -18.32 21.11
CA VAL A 51 -7.48 -19.58 20.48
C VAL A 51 -6.54 -19.21 19.34
N ILE A 52 -5.26 -19.47 19.56
CA ILE A 52 -4.25 -19.28 18.52
C ILE A 52 -4.43 -20.40 17.49
N THR A 53 -4.49 -20.02 16.23
CA THR A 53 -4.63 -20.92 15.08
C THR A 53 -3.22 -21.31 14.59
N PRO A 54 -2.77 -22.55 14.79
CA PRO A 54 -1.41 -22.95 14.43
C PRO A 54 -1.25 -23.09 12.90
N PRO A 55 -0.02 -23.00 12.37
CA PRO A 55 0.27 -23.36 10.99
C PRO A 55 -0.20 -24.78 10.64
N GLY A 56 -0.73 -24.96 9.44
CA GLY A 56 -1.31 -26.22 8.98
C GLY A 56 -2.75 -26.48 9.43
N ALA A 57 -3.34 -25.60 10.24
CA ALA A 57 -4.78 -25.60 10.48
C ALA A 57 -5.55 -25.25 9.18
N ASP A 58 -6.78 -25.78 9.06
CA ASP A 58 -7.71 -25.37 8.01
C ASP A 58 -8.29 -23.99 8.36
N LEU A 59 -7.65 -22.94 7.85
CA LEU A 59 -8.02 -21.55 8.15
C LEU A 59 -9.44 -21.21 7.67
N GLN A 60 -9.87 -21.77 6.53
CA GLN A 60 -11.21 -21.52 6.02
C GLN A 60 -12.25 -22.19 6.91
N ALA A 61 -11.99 -23.40 7.42
CA ALA A 61 -12.90 -24.06 8.36
C ALA A 61 -13.11 -23.26 9.65
N VAL A 62 -12.08 -22.53 10.13
CA VAL A 62 -12.21 -21.62 11.28
C VAL A 62 -13.15 -20.45 10.94
N LEU A 63 -12.95 -19.81 9.77
CA LEU A 63 -13.84 -18.73 9.32
C LEU A 63 -15.27 -19.23 9.06
N ASP A 64 -15.45 -20.42 8.50
CA ASP A 64 -16.74 -21.05 8.25
C ASP A 64 -17.49 -21.38 9.55
N ALA A 65 -16.76 -21.59 10.65
CA ALA A 65 -17.31 -21.78 11.98
C ALA A 65 -17.69 -20.48 12.70
N GLY A 66 -17.50 -19.31 12.07
CA GLY A 66 -17.79 -18.01 12.66
C GLY A 66 -16.74 -17.52 13.65
N GLN A 67 -15.55 -18.12 13.63
CA GLN A 67 -14.45 -17.76 14.51
C GLN A 67 -13.48 -16.80 13.83
N ASP A 68 -12.72 -16.08 14.65
CA ASP A 68 -11.61 -15.24 14.21
C ASP A 68 -10.34 -16.07 14.01
N LEU A 69 -9.50 -15.63 13.07
CA LEU A 69 -8.17 -16.19 12.87
C LEU A 69 -7.15 -15.37 13.67
N CYS A 70 -6.68 -15.94 14.78
CA CYS A 70 -5.57 -15.39 15.56
C CYS A 70 -4.31 -16.20 15.31
N LEU A 71 -3.36 -15.66 14.54
CA LEU A 71 -2.24 -16.38 13.97
C LEU A 71 -0.98 -16.31 14.85
N GLU A 72 -0.11 -17.31 14.75
CA GLU A 72 1.18 -17.35 15.45
C GLU A 72 2.18 -16.33 14.89
N GLN A 73 2.99 -15.75 15.76
CA GLN A 73 4.01 -14.77 15.37
C GLN A 73 5.03 -15.35 14.40
N SER A 74 5.37 -14.58 13.37
CA SER A 74 6.37 -14.90 12.33
C SER A 74 6.10 -16.21 11.57
N ALA A 75 4.95 -16.85 11.78
CA ALA A 75 4.63 -18.13 11.18
C ALA A 75 4.13 -17.96 9.74
N VAL A 76 4.47 -18.92 8.87
CA VAL A 76 4.02 -18.94 7.48
C VAL A 76 2.81 -19.85 7.34
N TYR A 77 1.72 -19.30 6.82
CA TYR A 77 0.50 -20.01 6.44
C TYR A 77 0.42 -20.07 4.93
N GLU A 78 0.48 -21.29 4.38
CA GLU A 78 0.38 -21.55 2.96
C GLU A 78 -1.08 -21.51 2.50
N ILE A 79 -1.35 -20.65 1.51
CA ILE A 79 -2.70 -20.36 1.01
C ILE A 79 -2.82 -20.87 -0.43
N ASP A 80 -3.57 -21.94 -0.63
CA ASP A 80 -3.84 -22.54 -1.94
C ASP A 80 -5.18 -22.08 -2.55
N LYS A 81 -6.06 -21.49 -1.72
CA LYS A 81 -7.33 -20.86 -2.06
C LYS A 81 -7.54 -19.59 -1.22
N ALA A 82 -8.21 -18.59 -1.80
CA ALA A 82 -8.53 -17.35 -1.08
C ALA A 82 -9.33 -17.64 0.20
N LEU A 83 -8.98 -16.97 1.29
CA LEU A 83 -9.74 -16.97 2.54
C LEU A 83 -10.95 -16.04 2.39
N VAL A 84 -12.14 -16.55 2.66
CA VAL A 84 -13.40 -15.83 2.50
C VAL A 84 -14.02 -15.61 3.86
N PHE A 85 -14.22 -14.35 4.25
CA PHE A 85 -14.99 -14.00 5.43
C PHE A 85 -16.44 -14.47 5.26
N LYS A 86 -17.04 -14.98 6.33
CA LYS A 86 -18.40 -15.57 6.32
C LYS A 86 -19.39 -14.85 7.22
N PHE A 87 -18.91 -14.13 8.22
CA PHE A 87 -19.74 -13.47 9.22
C PHE A 87 -19.29 -12.04 9.45
N GLU A 88 -20.26 -11.18 9.79
CA GLU A 88 -20.01 -9.80 10.16
C GLU A 88 -19.02 -9.72 11.33
N GLY A 89 -18.09 -8.76 11.26
CA GLY A 89 -17.17 -8.47 12.35
C GLY A 89 -15.97 -9.42 12.49
N GLN A 90 -15.90 -10.48 11.68
CA GLN A 90 -14.79 -11.44 11.73
C GLN A 90 -13.42 -10.77 11.51
N SER A 91 -12.39 -11.33 12.15
CA SER A 91 -11.03 -10.82 12.10
C SER A 91 -9.98 -11.85 11.71
N ILE A 92 -8.92 -11.39 11.04
CA ILE A 92 -7.67 -12.12 10.83
C ILE A 92 -6.53 -11.25 11.35
N THR A 93 -5.79 -11.75 12.34
CA THR A 93 -4.75 -10.97 13.01
C THR A 93 -3.61 -11.84 13.53
N THR A 94 -2.43 -11.26 13.69
CA THR A 94 -1.34 -11.90 14.44
C THR A 94 -1.56 -11.78 15.94
N TYR A 95 -1.29 -12.84 16.69
CA TYR A 95 -1.37 -12.84 18.15
C TYR A 95 -0.24 -12.01 18.77
N ALA A 96 -0.61 -10.92 19.43
CA ALA A 96 0.26 -10.09 20.29
C ALA A 96 1.63 -9.67 19.68
N PRO A 97 1.68 -9.22 18.40
CA PRO A 97 2.93 -8.79 17.77
C PRO A 97 3.54 -7.61 18.54
N LYS A 98 4.86 -7.56 18.62
CA LYS A 98 5.63 -6.46 19.24
C LYS A 98 6.38 -5.62 18.21
N SER A 99 6.66 -6.22 17.05
CA SER A 99 7.36 -5.62 15.92
C SER A 99 6.75 -6.07 14.59
N LEU A 100 7.20 -5.47 13.48
CA LEU A 100 6.81 -5.91 12.13
C LEU A 100 7.31 -7.34 11.82
N ASP A 101 8.44 -7.73 12.41
CA ASP A 101 9.02 -9.08 12.21
C ASP A 101 8.17 -10.18 12.85
N ASP A 102 7.30 -9.82 13.80
CA ASP A 102 6.40 -10.75 14.46
C ASP A 102 5.17 -11.09 13.59
N TYR A 103 4.96 -10.45 12.45
CA TYR A 103 3.73 -10.65 11.66
C TYR A 103 3.65 -12.06 11.10
N ALA A 104 2.49 -12.68 11.30
CA ALA A 104 2.13 -13.89 10.59
C ALA A 104 2.07 -13.61 9.08
N ILE A 105 2.57 -14.56 8.30
CA ILE A 105 2.70 -14.47 6.85
C ILE A 105 1.61 -15.34 6.21
N LEU A 106 0.69 -14.72 5.48
CA LEU A 106 -0.22 -15.44 4.58
C LEU A 106 0.38 -15.44 3.17
N ARG A 107 0.76 -16.62 2.67
CA ARG A 107 1.51 -16.75 1.41
C ARG A 107 0.78 -17.61 0.40
N ILE A 108 0.57 -17.08 -0.81
CA ILE A 108 0.02 -17.87 -1.92
C ILE A 108 1.01 -18.99 -2.31
N THR A 109 0.52 -20.23 -2.41
CA THR A 109 1.28 -21.36 -2.97
C THR A 109 0.72 -21.84 -4.31
N ASN A 110 -0.55 -21.55 -4.59
CA ASN A 110 -1.20 -21.92 -5.83
C ASN A 110 -0.84 -20.96 -6.99
N ARG A 111 -0.26 -21.51 -8.06
CA ARG A 111 0.17 -20.75 -9.25
C ARG A 111 -1.00 -20.07 -10.00
N ASP A 112 -2.23 -20.53 -9.85
CA ASP A 112 -3.39 -19.91 -10.50
C ASP A 112 -4.15 -18.93 -9.59
N LEU A 113 -3.75 -18.84 -8.31
CA LEU A 113 -4.38 -17.95 -7.34
C LEU A 113 -3.71 -16.57 -7.35
N GLY A 114 -4.55 -15.53 -7.44
CA GLY A 114 -4.14 -14.13 -7.28
C GLY A 114 -4.62 -13.49 -5.99
N GLN A 115 -5.72 -13.98 -5.42
CA GLN A 115 -6.38 -13.41 -4.24
C GLN A 115 -6.03 -14.20 -2.98
N LEU A 116 -5.62 -13.50 -1.92
CA LEU A 116 -5.41 -14.06 -0.58
C LEU A 116 -6.68 -13.99 0.25
N ILE A 117 -7.36 -12.84 0.24
CA ILE A 117 -8.49 -12.56 1.14
C ILE A 117 -9.65 -11.94 0.36
N ASP A 118 -10.85 -12.46 0.63
CA ASP A 118 -12.12 -11.90 0.18
C ASP A 118 -12.98 -11.52 1.39
N GLY A 119 -13.15 -10.22 1.58
CA GLY A 119 -14.11 -9.61 2.51
C GLY A 119 -15.21 -8.86 1.78
N ASN A 120 -15.37 -9.01 0.47
CA ASN A 120 -16.38 -8.29 -0.29
C ASN A 120 -17.80 -8.58 0.25
N GLN A 121 -18.66 -7.57 0.29
CA GLN A 121 -20.05 -7.66 0.77
C GLN A 121 -20.20 -8.07 2.25
N MET A 122 -19.13 -8.03 3.06
CA MET A 122 -19.18 -8.39 4.49
C MET A 122 -19.01 -7.18 5.39
N ASP A 123 -19.90 -7.00 6.37
CA ASP A 123 -19.80 -5.89 7.33
C ASP A 123 -18.72 -6.11 8.39
N GLY A 124 -18.05 -5.03 8.79
CA GLY A 124 -17.23 -4.98 10.01
C GLY A 124 -15.99 -5.87 10.03
N VAL A 125 -15.70 -6.60 8.94
CA VAL A 125 -14.57 -7.51 8.86
C VAL A 125 -13.25 -6.75 8.88
N ARG A 126 -12.22 -7.37 9.45
CA ARG A 126 -10.92 -6.72 9.63
C ARG A 126 -9.74 -7.63 9.41
N ILE A 127 -8.68 -7.04 8.87
CA ILE A 127 -7.34 -7.65 8.83
C ILE A 127 -6.34 -6.70 9.48
N GLU A 128 -5.52 -7.24 10.38
CA GLU A 128 -4.58 -6.45 11.17
C GLU A 128 -3.26 -7.19 11.42
N HIS A 129 -2.13 -6.47 11.34
CA HIS A 129 -0.81 -7.02 11.70
C HIS A 129 -0.41 -8.28 10.92
N LEU A 130 -0.64 -8.28 9.60
CA LEU A 130 -0.32 -9.42 8.73
C LEU A 130 0.72 -9.03 7.69
N LEU A 131 1.55 -10.00 7.27
CA LEU A 131 2.28 -9.93 6.02
C LEU A 131 1.53 -10.76 4.97
N LEU A 132 1.09 -10.10 3.91
CA LEU A 132 0.30 -10.64 2.81
C LEU A 132 1.21 -10.81 1.60
N ASP A 133 1.65 -12.04 1.37
CA ASP A 133 2.63 -12.41 0.34
C ASP A 133 1.94 -13.06 -0.86
N GLY A 134 1.77 -12.30 -1.94
CA GLY A 134 1.25 -12.84 -3.20
C GLY A 134 2.21 -13.83 -3.87
N ASN A 135 3.45 -13.92 -3.40
CA ASN A 135 4.46 -14.90 -3.78
C ASN A 135 4.86 -14.89 -5.26
N ARG A 136 4.71 -13.74 -5.93
CA ARG A 136 4.98 -13.58 -7.38
C ARG A 136 6.34 -14.12 -7.82
N TYR A 137 7.42 -13.72 -7.16
CA TYR A 137 8.78 -14.04 -7.61
C TYR A 137 9.18 -15.50 -7.34
N ARG A 138 8.67 -16.14 -6.27
CA ARG A 138 8.99 -17.55 -5.99
C ARG A 138 8.13 -18.52 -6.80
N LEU A 139 6.89 -18.13 -7.10
CA LEU A 139 6.04 -18.95 -7.96
C LEU A 139 6.47 -18.87 -9.42
N SER A 140 7.19 -17.83 -9.86
CA SER A 140 7.85 -17.70 -11.18
C SER A 140 7.06 -18.38 -12.31
N ASP A 141 5.98 -17.72 -12.71
CA ASP A 141 5.20 -17.78 -13.96
C ASP A 141 3.84 -17.12 -13.65
N LEU A 142 3.50 -16.04 -14.36
CA LEU A 142 2.15 -15.48 -14.31
C LEU A 142 1.33 -16.16 -15.41
N ALA A 143 0.71 -17.29 -15.07
CA ALA A 143 -0.15 -18.00 -16.00
C ALA A 143 -1.23 -17.06 -16.56
N LYS A 144 -1.56 -17.19 -17.85
CA LYS A 144 -2.59 -16.37 -18.53
C LYS A 144 -3.99 -16.46 -17.89
N LYS A 145 -4.19 -17.36 -16.94
CA LYS A 145 -5.46 -17.67 -16.25
C LYS A 145 -5.48 -17.27 -14.77
N ILE A 146 -4.52 -16.49 -14.28
CA ILE A 146 -4.58 -16.02 -12.88
C ILE A 146 -5.88 -15.26 -12.64
N SER A 147 -6.44 -15.45 -11.44
CA SER A 147 -7.63 -14.74 -10.97
C SER A 147 -7.58 -13.26 -11.31
N THR A 148 -8.71 -12.72 -11.78
CA THR A 148 -8.88 -11.29 -12.03
C THR A 148 -9.23 -10.51 -10.76
N GLN A 149 -9.35 -11.18 -9.62
CA GLN A 149 -9.58 -10.49 -8.34
C GLN A 149 -8.27 -9.90 -7.80
N PRO A 150 -8.34 -8.82 -7.01
CA PRO A 150 -7.18 -8.23 -6.34
C PRO A 150 -6.63 -9.16 -5.25
N LEU A 151 -5.41 -8.88 -4.74
CA LEU A 151 -4.81 -9.69 -3.67
C LEU A 151 -5.68 -9.69 -2.41
N VAL A 152 -6.21 -8.52 -2.04
CA VAL A 152 -7.23 -8.35 -0.99
C VAL A 152 -8.42 -7.59 -1.53
N PHE A 153 -9.62 -8.15 -1.35
CA PHE A 153 -10.86 -7.59 -1.88
C PHE A 153 -11.86 -7.23 -0.78
N PHE A 154 -12.06 -5.94 -0.58
CA PHE A 154 -12.93 -5.33 0.44
C PHE A 154 -13.97 -4.43 -0.24
N GLY A 155 -14.92 -3.89 0.52
CA GLY A 155 -16.06 -3.11 0.02
C GLY A 155 -17.15 -3.98 -0.60
N GLY A 156 -17.81 -3.47 -1.63
CA GLY A 156 -18.92 -4.17 -2.27
C GLY A 156 -20.27 -3.83 -1.65
N SER A 157 -21.35 -4.16 -2.36
CA SER A 157 -22.71 -3.77 -2.00
C SER A 157 -23.06 -4.13 -0.56
N GLY A 158 -23.41 -3.13 0.23
CA GLY A 158 -23.86 -3.32 1.61
C GLY A 158 -22.73 -3.49 2.62
N ALA A 159 -21.46 -3.54 2.22
CA ALA A 159 -20.33 -3.65 3.14
C ALA A 159 -20.02 -2.32 3.83
N GLU A 160 -20.02 -2.31 5.16
CA GLU A 160 -19.69 -1.15 5.97
C GLU A 160 -18.65 -1.43 7.04
N ARG A 161 -17.93 -0.39 7.50
CA ARG A 161 -17.06 -0.43 8.70
C ARG A 161 -15.92 -1.45 8.65
N GLN A 162 -15.47 -1.82 7.45
CA GLN A 162 -14.34 -2.74 7.30
C GLN A 162 -13.01 -2.06 7.62
N ILE A 163 -12.03 -2.84 8.07
CA ILE A 163 -10.71 -2.33 8.49
C ILE A 163 -9.59 -3.13 7.83
N VAL A 164 -8.71 -2.43 7.11
CA VAL A 164 -7.40 -2.92 6.67
C VAL A 164 -6.35 -2.06 7.32
N ARG A 165 -5.74 -2.58 8.38
CA ARG A 165 -4.83 -1.80 9.19
C ARG A 165 -3.55 -2.54 9.39
N ALA A 166 -2.45 -1.80 9.48
CA ALA A 166 -1.26 -2.36 10.06
C ALA A 166 -0.67 -3.58 9.32
N CYS A 167 -0.89 -3.68 8.01
CA CYS A 167 -0.48 -4.82 7.20
C CYS A 167 0.68 -4.48 6.25
N ILE A 168 1.41 -5.51 5.86
CA ILE A 168 2.48 -5.46 4.86
C ILE A 168 2.02 -6.26 3.64
N PHE A 169 2.10 -5.68 2.46
CA PHE A 169 1.70 -6.31 1.20
C PHE A 169 2.91 -6.41 0.26
N ILE A 170 3.22 -7.63 -0.19
CA ILE A 170 4.35 -7.87 -1.11
C ILE A 170 3.98 -8.84 -2.22
N GLY A 171 4.68 -8.73 -3.34
CA GLY A 171 4.61 -9.66 -4.45
C GLY A 171 3.20 -10.02 -4.95
N PRO A 172 2.23 -9.08 -5.06
CA PRO A 172 0.91 -9.35 -5.62
C PRO A 172 1.04 -9.83 -7.07
N ARG A 173 0.10 -10.70 -7.46
CA ARG A 173 0.06 -11.36 -8.79
C ARG A 173 -1.11 -10.87 -9.65
N THR A 174 -1.72 -9.77 -9.23
CA THR A 174 -3.01 -9.26 -9.69
C THR A 174 -2.88 -7.79 -10.07
N TRP A 175 -3.87 -7.26 -10.79
CA TRP A 175 -3.90 -5.86 -11.24
C TRP A 175 -4.04 -4.84 -10.11
N SER A 176 -4.45 -5.27 -8.92
CA SER A 176 -4.51 -4.44 -7.71
C SER A 176 -4.14 -5.25 -6.49
N THR A 177 -3.44 -4.59 -5.56
CA THR A 177 -3.02 -5.19 -4.29
C THR A 177 -4.16 -5.15 -3.28
N LEU A 178 -4.75 -3.97 -3.06
CA LEU A 178 -5.94 -3.81 -2.24
C LEU A 178 -7.02 -3.06 -3.02
N LYS A 179 -8.19 -3.68 -3.17
CA LYS A 179 -9.38 -3.02 -3.72
C LYS A 179 -10.41 -2.83 -2.63
N VAL A 180 -10.90 -1.60 -2.52
CA VAL A 180 -12.11 -1.24 -1.78
C VAL A 180 -13.20 -0.95 -2.81
N HIS A 181 -14.06 -1.94 -3.04
CA HIS A 181 -15.04 -1.95 -4.13
C HIS A 181 -16.23 -1.03 -3.86
N GLU A 182 -16.77 -0.45 -4.94
CA GLU A 182 -17.97 0.36 -4.93
C GLU A 182 -19.18 -0.36 -4.31
N GLY A 183 -20.13 0.41 -3.80
CA GLY A 183 -21.27 -0.10 -3.03
C GLY A 183 -21.01 -0.32 -1.55
N GLY A 184 -19.75 -0.27 -1.11
CA GLY A 184 -19.38 -0.23 0.31
C GLY A 184 -19.22 1.19 0.85
N SER A 185 -19.13 1.33 2.18
CA SER A 185 -18.88 2.61 2.82
C SER A 185 -18.19 2.57 4.19
N ASP A 186 -17.63 3.70 4.62
CA ASP A 186 -17.05 3.89 5.96
C ASP A 186 -15.91 2.89 6.26
N ILE A 187 -15.09 2.63 5.25
CA ILE A 187 -13.97 1.67 5.30
C ILE A 187 -12.68 2.41 5.70
N LEU A 188 -11.87 1.76 6.52
CA LEU A 188 -10.59 2.29 6.99
C LEU A 188 -9.43 1.50 6.41
N VAL A 189 -8.53 2.18 5.70
CA VAL A 189 -7.26 1.64 5.20
C VAL A 189 -6.13 2.48 5.79
N GLU A 190 -5.49 1.98 6.84
CA GLU A 190 -4.50 2.78 7.57
C GLU A 190 -3.22 2.05 7.95
N ASN A 191 -2.11 2.80 7.97
CA ASN A 191 -0.85 2.33 8.53
C ASN A 191 -0.28 1.08 7.82
N ASN A 192 -0.56 0.91 6.52
CA ASN A 192 -0.09 -0.24 5.76
C ASN A 192 1.18 0.07 4.98
N ILE A 193 1.93 -0.97 4.64
CA ILE A 193 3.11 -0.92 3.77
C ILE A 193 2.82 -1.76 2.53
N PHE A 194 2.97 -1.18 1.35
CA PHE A 194 2.85 -1.86 0.07
C PHE A 194 4.20 -1.79 -0.65
N PHE A 195 4.74 -2.94 -1.03
CA PHE A 195 6.04 -2.99 -1.72
C PHE A 195 5.97 -3.85 -2.97
N GLY A 196 6.05 -3.18 -4.11
CA GLY A 196 6.06 -3.78 -5.44
C GLY A 196 4.69 -4.27 -5.88
N ALA A 197 4.16 -3.74 -6.98
CA ALA A 197 2.97 -4.29 -7.63
C ALA A 197 3.11 -4.21 -9.15
N GLY A 198 2.99 -5.34 -9.86
CA GLY A 198 3.16 -5.40 -11.31
C GLY A 198 4.61 -5.20 -11.81
N SER A 199 4.82 -5.33 -13.11
CA SER A 199 6.06 -4.96 -13.82
C SER A 199 5.78 -3.72 -14.66
N ASP A 200 6.69 -2.75 -14.64
CA ASP A 200 6.46 -1.50 -15.36
C ASP A 200 6.60 -1.64 -16.88
N VAL A 201 6.39 -0.52 -17.56
CA VAL A 201 6.40 -0.41 -19.02
C VAL A 201 7.75 -0.75 -19.65
N ARG A 202 8.87 -0.55 -18.94
CA ARG A 202 10.24 -0.90 -19.36
C ARG A 202 10.67 -2.29 -18.87
N GLY A 203 9.84 -2.95 -18.07
CA GLY A 203 10.08 -4.27 -17.52
C GLY A 203 10.93 -4.29 -16.26
N ASN A 204 10.92 -3.21 -15.47
CA ASN A 204 11.38 -3.28 -14.09
C ASN A 204 10.32 -4.00 -13.24
N GLY A 205 10.76 -4.77 -12.25
CA GLY A 205 9.90 -5.59 -11.41
C GLY A 205 9.36 -6.86 -12.05
N ARG A 206 9.80 -7.19 -13.28
CA ARG A 206 9.39 -8.41 -13.98
C ARG A 206 10.09 -9.64 -13.42
N GLU A 207 9.43 -10.78 -13.55
CA GLU A 207 10.01 -12.10 -13.26
C GLU A 207 10.14 -12.94 -14.53
N GLY A 208 11.32 -13.54 -14.77
CA GLY A 208 11.56 -14.47 -15.87
C GLY A 208 11.13 -13.97 -17.25
N VAL A 209 10.18 -14.69 -17.87
CA VAL A 209 9.65 -14.43 -19.23
C VAL A 209 8.31 -13.70 -19.21
N GLU A 210 7.96 -13.06 -18.09
CA GLU A 210 6.75 -12.22 -18.00
C GLU A 210 6.69 -11.23 -19.17
N ASN A 211 5.51 -11.14 -19.79
CA ASN A 211 5.24 -10.22 -20.90
C ASN A 211 4.02 -9.36 -20.55
N PRO A 212 4.17 -8.03 -20.54
CA PRO A 212 3.18 -7.14 -19.95
C PRO A 212 2.00 -6.80 -20.87
N HIS A 213 2.12 -7.02 -22.19
CA HIS A 213 1.20 -6.42 -23.16
C HIS A 213 0.22 -7.40 -23.81
N LEU A 214 0.19 -8.67 -23.41
CA LEU A 214 -0.76 -9.62 -24.01
C LEU A 214 -2.18 -9.51 -23.44
N ASP A 215 -2.39 -8.82 -22.31
CA ASP A 215 -3.70 -8.78 -21.63
C ASP A 215 -3.94 -7.60 -20.67
N GLY A 216 -2.98 -6.67 -20.52
CA GLY A 216 -3.13 -5.52 -19.61
C GLY A 216 -3.06 -5.88 -18.12
N ARG A 217 -2.57 -7.08 -17.77
CA ARG A 217 -2.56 -7.59 -16.37
C ARG A 217 -1.22 -7.46 -15.66
N SER A 218 -0.22 -6.85 -16.29
CA SER A 218 1.11 -6.71 -15.68
C SER A 218 1.27 -5.49 -14.80
N TRP A 219 0.41 -4.47 -14.93
CA TRP A 219 0.47 -3.30 -14.06
C TRP A 219 -0.36 -3.56 -12.82
N GLY A 220 0.11 -3.01 -11.70
CA GLY A 220 -0.50 -3.24 -10.39
C GLY A 220 -0.72 -1.94 -9.65
N ASP A 221 -1.96 -1.72 -9.21
CA ASP A 221 -2.31 -0.70 -8.23
C ASP A 221 -1.79 -1.09 -6.84
N GLY A 222 -1.35 -0.10 -6.06
CA GLY A 222 -1.24 -0.24 -4.61
C GLY A 222 -2.64 -0.35 -3.99
N ILE A 223 -3.41 0.74 -4.04
CA ILE A 223 -4.77 0.81 -3.48
C ILE A 223 -5.76 1.32 -4.53
N SER A 224 -6.78 0.53 -4.80
CA SER A 224 -7.90 0.88 -5.66
C SER A 224 -9.14 1.17 -4.80
N CYS A 225 -9.58 2.43 -4.72
CA CYS A 225 -10.71 2.84 -3.89
C CYS A 225 -11.90 3.28 -4.75
N ALA A 226 -13.07 2.67 -4.53
CA ALA A 226 -14.32 3.02 -5.16
C ALA A 226 -15.51 3.08 -4.17
N ALA A 227 -15.30 2.70 -2.91
CA ALA A 227 -16.29 2.85 -1.85
C ALA A 227 -16.36 4.29 -1.34
N GLN A 228 -17.55 4.76 -1.00
CA GLN A 228 -17.76 6.11 -0.44
C GLN A 228 -17.31 6.20 1.02
N ARG A 229 -17.00 7.41 1.49
CA ARG A 229 -16.61 7.69 2.89
C ARG A 229 -15.46 6.80 3.39
N THR A 230 -14.57 6.39 2.50
CA THR A 230 -13.41 5.57 2.83
C THR A 230 -12.27 6.47 3.29
N THR A 231 -11.63 6.12 4.40
CA THR A 231 -10.41 6.81 4.86
C THR A 231 -9.19 5.98 4.51
N VAL A 232 -8.33 6.49 3.64
CA VAL A 232 -7.03 5.90 3.29
C VAL A 232 -5.93 6.80 3.84
N ARG A 233 -5.29 6.41 4.95
CA ARG A 233 -4.34 7.30 5.63
C ARG A 233 -3.07 6.63 6.09
N ASN A 234 -1.99 7.40 6.09
CA ASN A 234 -0.69 7.00 6.65
C ASN A 234 -0.14 5.67 6.10
N ASN A 235 -0.39 5.37 4.82
CA ASN A 235 0.16 4.20 4.14
C ASN A 235 1.46 4.55 3.42
N LEU A 236 2.42 3.62 3.40
CA LEU A 236 3.65 3.70 2.62
C LEU A 236 3.53 2.78 1.40
N ILE A 237 3.58 3.33 0.19
CA ILE A 237 3.40 2.61 -1.06
C ILE A 237 4.63 2.81 -1.93
N ILE A 238 5.35 1.73 -2.24
CA ILE A 238 6.60 1.75 -2.98
C ILE A 238 6.49 0.83 -4.20
N ASP A 239 6.90 1.34 -5.36
CA ASP A 239 7.04 0.56 -6.60
C ASP A 239 5.74 -0.14 -7.10
N SER A 240 4.59 0.51 -6.93
CA SER A 240 3.40 0.22 -7.75
C SER A 240 3.64 0.65 -9.20
N THR A 241 3.02 -0.04 -10.16
CA THR A 241 3.32 0.19 -11.60
C THR A 241 2.17 0.76 -12.41
N ASP A 242 0.94 0.53 -11.98
CA ASP A 242 -0.20 1.26 -12.55
C ASP A 242 -0.37 2.57 -11.78
N VAL A 243 -0.93 2.51 -10.57
CA VAL A 243 -1.00 3.68 -9.68
C VAL A 243 -0.60 3.33 -8.25
N GLY A 244 -0.09 4.31 -7.50
CA GLY A 244 0.03 4.17 -6.05
C GLY A 244 -1.35 4.00 -5.42
N MET A 245 -2.24 4.94 -5.73
CA MET A 245 -3.63 4.94 -5.28
C MET A 245 -4.55 5.46 -6.38
N VAL A 246 -5.79 4.99 -6.44
CA VAL A 246 -6.82 5.52 -7.35
C VAL A 246 -8.16 5.64 -6.63
N PHE A 247 -8.88 6.73 -6.88
CA PHE A 247 -10.25 6.97 -6.43
C PHE A 247 -11.19 7.01 -7.65
N PHE A 248 -11.97 5.94 -7.83
CA PHE A 248 -12.88 5.71 -8.96
C PHE A 248 -14.25 6.37 -8.75
N GLY A 249 -14.29 7.65 -8.40
CA GLY A 249 -15.45 8.17 -7.66
C GLY A 249 -15.53 7.47 -6.29
N ALA A 250 -15.73 8.22 -5.23
CA ALA A 250 -15.69 7.69 -3.87
C ALA A 250 -16.19 8.78 -2.93
N PRO A 251 -17.40 9.33 -3.13
CA PRO A 251 -17.83 10.56 -2.49
C PRO A 251 -17.64 10.51 -0.96
N GLY A 252 -17.16 11.61 -0.39
CA GLY A 252 -16.83 11.71 1.04
C GLY A 252 -15.54 11.00 1.49
N SER A 253 -14.76 10.38 0.59
CA SER A 253 -13.52 9.67 0.97
C SER A 253 -12.33 10.60 1.19
N ILE A 254 -11.37 10.16 2.00
CA ILE A 254 -10.21 10.94 2.38
C ILE A 254 -8.93 10.16 2.12
N SER A 255 -7.96 10.78 1.46
CA SER A 255 -6.55 10.36 1.40
C SER A 255 -5.70 11.32 2.21
N ASP A 256 -5.12 10.88 3.33
CA ASP A 256 -4.36 11.75 4.24
C ASP A 256 -3.01 11.17 4.66
N GLY A 257 -1.92 11.91 4.43
CA GLY A 257 -0.61 11.59 4.99
C GLY A 257 0.04 10.30 4.43
N ASN A 258 -0.37 9.84 3.24
CA ASN A 258 0.25 8.68 2.59
C ASN A 258 1.56 9.07 1.88
N VAL A 259 2.44 8.08 1.68
CA VAL A 259 3.63 8.21 0.83
C VAL A 259 3.47 7.28 -0.37
N VAL A 260 3.65 7.81 -1.57
CA VAL A 260 3.76 7.04 -2.82
C VAL A 260 5.13 7.30 -3.42
N ALA A 261 5.95 6.26 -3.60
CA ALA A 261 7.31 6.40 -4.09
C ALA A 261 7.64 5.40 -5.21
N THR A 262 8.35 5.88 -6.22
CA THR A 262 8.89 5.04 -7.31
C THR A 262 10.41 5.02 -7.23
N VAL A 263 10.95 3.89 -6.80
CA VAL A 263 12.38 3.67 -6.53
C VAL A 263 13.05 2.98 -7.71
N SER A 264 12.43 1.92 -8.21
CA SER A 264 12.95 1.13 -9.33
C SER A 264 11.96 0.94 -10.47
N ARG A 265 10.65 1.08 -10.17
CA ARG A 265 9.58 0.83 -11.13
C ARG A 265 8.83 2.10 -11.43
N GLU A 266 8.55 2.33 -12.71
CA GLU A 266 7.72 3.44 -13.13
C GLU A 266 6.27 3.19 -12.73
N SER A 267 5.61 4.25 -12.25
CA SER A 267 4.18 4.28 -11.98
C SER A 267 3.51 5.22 -12.97
N LEU A 268 2.41 4.76 -13.58
CA LEU A 268 1.61 5.60 -14.46
C LEU A 268 0.93 6.74 -13.67
N GLY A 269 0.56 6.50 -12.42
CA GLY A 269 -0.03 7.50 -11.52
C GLY A 269 0.53 7.47 -10.09
N GLY A 270 0.49 8.60 -9.39
CA GLY A 270 0.70 8.66 -7.94
C GLY A 270 -0.60 8.37 -7.19
N ILE A 271 -1.51 9.35 -7.16
CA ILE A 271 -2.87 9.27 -6.62
C ILE A 271 -3.86 9.75 -7.68
N ASN A 272 -4.59 8.84 -8.30
CA ASN A 272 -5.38 9.11 -9.49
C ASN A 272 -6.84 9.43 -9.20
N LEU A 273 -7.36 10.44 -9.90
CA LEU A 273 -8.78 10.79 -10.00
C LEU A 273 -9.13 10.88 -11.49
N VAL A 274 -9.08 9.75 -12.22
CA VAL A 274 -9.12 9.76 -13.70
C VAL A 274 -10.14 8.82 -14.34
N ASP A 275 -10.54 7.73 -13.68
CA ASP A 275 -11.42 6.74 -14.30
C ASP A 275 -12.90 7.02 -13.96
N PRO A 276 -13.73 7.44 -14.94
CA PRO A 276 -15.14 7.73 -14.69
C PRO A 276 -15.92 6.43 -14.43
N LEU A 277 -16.01 6.03 -13.17
CA LEU A 277 -16.86 4.92 -12.76
C LEU A 277 -18.31 5.38 -12.73
N LYS A 278 -19.11 4.85 -13.65
CA LYS A 278 -20.53 5.20 -13.78
C LYS A 278 -21.37 4.93 -12.54
N TYR A 279 -20.89 4.09 -11.62
CA TYR A 279 -21.54 3.85 -10.33
C TYR A 279 -21.77 5.15 -9.55
N TRP A 280 -20.87 6.13 -9.70
CA TRP A 280 -20.96 7.45 -9.06
C TRP A 280 -21.35 8.56 -10.04
N ALA A 281 -21.98 8.22 -11.16
CA ALA A 281 -22.49 9.25 -12.06
C ALA A 281 -23.74 9.93 -11.45
N PHE A 282 -23.96 11.20 -11.75
CA PHE A 282 -25.22 11.85 -11.40
C PHE A 282 -26.36 11.29 -12.27
N ASP A 283 -27.54 11.11 -11.68
CA ASP A 283 -28.70 10.58 -12.39
C ASP A 283 -29.14 11.52 -13.53
N GLU A 284 -29.11 12.84 -13.29
CA GLU A 284 -29.53 13.85 -14.28
C GLU A 284 -28.46 14.14 -15.34
N ASP A 285 -27.19 13.85 -15.04
CA ASP A 285 -26.07 13.98 -15.99
C ASP A 285 -25.09 12.79 -15.86
N PRO A 286 -25.33 11.71 -16.63
CA PRO A 286 -24.50 10.50 -16.57
C PRO A 286 -23.04 10.68 -17.03
N LYS A 287 -22.66 11.85 -17.54
CA LYS A 287 -21.28 12.20 -17.86
C LYS A 287 -20.59 12.99 -16.74
N SER A 288 -21.34 13.42 -15.73
CA SER A 288 -20.79 13.98 -14.51
C SER A 288 -20.55 12.88 -13.48
N ILE A 289 -19.35 12.82 -12.89
CA ILE A 289 -18.96 11.84 -11.86
C ILE A 289 -18.81 12.54 -10.51
N ASP A 290 -19.41 11.99 -9.47
CA ASP A 290 -19.45 12.56 -8.13
C ASP A 290 -18.15 12.31 -7.35
N TYR A 291 -17.43 13.41 -7.09
CA TYR A 291 -16.26 13.47 -6.22
C TYR A 291 -16.50 14.40 -5.03
N ARG A 292 -17.75 14.81 -4.76
CA ARG A 292 -18.05 15.69 -3.62
C ARG A 292 -17.61 15.05 -2.31
N GLY A 293 -16.92 15.85 -1.49
CA GLY A 293 -16.35 15.39 -0.23
C GLY A 293 -15.13 14.49 -0.37
N VAL A 294 -14.65 14.18 -1.58
CA VAL A 294 -13.34 13.53 -1.76
C VAL A 294 -12.25 14.54 -1.42
N ILE A 295 -11.33 14.17 -0.51
CA ILE A 295 -10.23 15.04 -0.08
C ILE A 295 -8.91 14.29 -0.20
N ILE A 296 -8.01 14.78 -1.05
CA ILE A 296 -6.64 14.27 -1.21
C ILE A 296 -5.68 15.28 -0.60
N LYS A 297 -5.17 14.99 0.60
CA LYS A 297 -4.35 15.93 1.34
C LYS A 297 -3.12 15.37 2.02
N ASN A 298 -2.13 16.24 2.21
CA ASN A 298 -0.89 15.96 2.96
C ASN A 298 -0.13 14.71 2.49
N ASN A 299 -0.36 14.24 1.26
CA ASN A 299 0.34 13.08 0.74
C ASN A 299 1.70 13.50 0.19
N TRP A 300 2.68 12.61 0.26
CA TRP A 300 4.00 12.80 -0.32
C TRP A 300 4.20 11.84 -1.50
N ILE A 301 4.36 12.41 -2.69
CA ILE A 301 4.59 11.67 -3.94
C ILE A 301 6.04 11.89 -4.35
N ASP A 302 6.86 10.83 -4.33
CA ASP A 302 8.30 10.87 -4.55
C ASP A 302 8.69 10.07 -5.81
N ALA A 303 8.91 10.77 -6.92
CA ALA A 303 9.42 10.20 -8.16
C ALA A 303 10.95 10.03 -8.06
N ARG A 304 11.40 9.18 -7.13
CA ARG A 304 12.78 9.15 -6.66
C ARG A 304 13.76 8.65 -7.71
N GLY A 305 13.61 7.38 -8.09
CA GLY A 305 14.53 6.65 -8.96
C GLY A 305 13.86 6.01 -10.17
N ALA A 306 12.54 6.17 -10.28
CA ALA A 306 11.77 5.77 -11.45
C ALA A 306 10.62 6.76 -11.68
N ARG A 307 10.11 6.78 -12.90
CA ARG A 307 9.17 7.80 -13.37
C ARG A 307 7.82 7.68 -12.67
N ILE A 308 7.25 8.82 -12.27
CA ILE A 308 5.80 8.97 -12.07
C ILE A 308 5.28 9.80 -13.23
N HIS A 309 4.40 9.23 -14.06
CA HIS A 309 3.92 9.96 -15.24
C HIS A 309 3.02 11.11 -14.83
N MET A 310 2.10 10.89 -13.90
CA MET A 310 1.27 11.94 -13.32
C MET A 310 1.17 11.73 -11.82
N GLY A 311 1.50 12.74 -11.02
CA GLY A 311 1.42 12.65 -9.56
C GLY A 311 -0.03 12.54 -9.08
N ILE A 312 -0.86 13.54 -9.36
CA ILE A 312 -2.30 13.57 -9.11
C ILE A 312 -3.01 14.10 -10.37
N PRO A 313 -3.28 13.25 -11.36
CA PRO A 313 -4.15 13.62 -12.46
C PRO A 313 -5.61 13.65 -12.00
N VAL A 314 -6.31 14.73 -12.33
CA VAL A 314 -7.73 14.95 -12.02
C VAL A 314 -8.51 15.18 -13.31
N GLY A 315 -9.50 14.31 -13.53
CA GLY A 315 -10.29 14.23 -14.75
C GLY A 315 -9.74 13.21 -15.75
N ALA A 316 -10.56 12.83 -16.72
CA ALA A 316 -10.36 11.55 -17.41
C ALA A 316 -9.38 11.58 -18.59
N THR A 317 -9.30 12.69 -19.31
CA THR A 317 -8.57 12.74 -20.60
C THR A 317 -7.04 12.69 -20.50
N PRO A 318 -6.37 13.10 -19.40
CA PRO A 318 -4.95 12.87 -19.21
C PRO A 318 -4.61 11.38 -19.19
N TRP A 319 -5.52 10.52 -18.73
CA TRP A 319 -5.36 9.07 -18.67
C TRP A 319 -5.97 8.36 -19.87
N VAL A 320 -7.28 8.53 -20.10
CA VAL A 320 -8.07 7.86 -21.14
C VAL A 320 -8.71 8.88 -22.07
N PRO A 321 -8.06 9.26 -23.19
CA PRO A 321 -8.59 10.28 -24.09
C PRO A 321 -9.97 9.96 -24.69
N SER A 322 -10.32 8.67 -24.82
CA SER A 322 -11.65 8.25 -25.28
C SER A 322 -12.79 8.60 -24.32
N LYS A 323 -12.47 9.02 -23.08
CA LYS A 323 -13.41 9.51 -22.07
C LYS A 323 -13.59 11.03 -22.11
N ARG A 324 -13.17 11.70 -23.18
CA ARG A 324 -13.45 13.13 -23.39
C ARG A 324 -14.95 13.41 -23.26
N GLY A 325 -15.27 14.49 -22.55
CA GLY A 325 -16.65 14.92 -22.30
C GLY A 325 -17.27 14.38 -21.01
N PHE A 326 -16.55 13.57 -20.23
CA PHE A 326 -16.87 13.38 -18.82
C PHE A 326 -16.37 14.57 -18.01
N THR A 327 -17.11 14.94 -16.97
CA THR A 327 -16.79 16.03 -16.03
C THR A 327 -16.75 15.48 -14.62
N PHE A 328 -15.67 15.68 -13.88
CA PHE A 328 -15.61 15.27 -12.48
C PHE A 328 -16.06 16.45 -11.62
N VAL A 329 -16.94 16.20 -10.65
CA VAL A 329 -17.63 17.28 -9.95
C VAL A 329 -17.38 17.22 -8.45
N GLY A 330 -16.82 18.30 -7.92
CA GLY A 330 -16.51 18.42 -6.50
C GLY A 330 -15.23 17.71 -6.11
N GLY A 331 -14.64 18.11 -4.98
CA GLY A 331 -13.46 17.46 -4.41
C GLY A 331 -12.36 18.47 -4.09
N THR A 332 -11.42 18.02 -3.26
CA THR A 332 -10.32 18.85 -2.78
C THR A 332 -8.99 18.13 -2.96
N VAL A 333 -8.00 18.82 -3.51
CA VAL A 333 -6.62 18.36 -3.61
C VAL A 333 -5.71 19.41 -2.97
N GLU A 334 -5.24 19.16 -1.75
CA GLU A 334 -4.54 20.20 -1.00
C GLU A 334 -3.30 19.75 -0.23
N ASN A 335 -2.32 20.63 -0.12
CA ASN A 335 -1.14 20.43 0.74
C ASN A 335 -0.35 19.15 0.43
N ASN A 336 -0.43 18.61 -0.79
CA ASN A 336 0.38 17.47 -1.21
C ASN A 336 1.78 17.95 -1.62
N ARG A 337 2.78 17.11 -1.37
CA ARG A 337 4.19 17.37 -1.65
C ARG A 337 4.69 16.46 -2.76
N PHE A 338 5.34 17.04 -3.76
CA PHE A 338 5.96 16.32 -4.88
C PHE A 338 7.48 16.48 -4.85
N THR A 339 8.21 15.38 -4.90
CA THR A 339 9.69 15.36 -4.91
C THR A 339 10.24 14.34 -5.91
N GLY A 340 11.57 14.27 -5.99
CA GLY A 340 12.28 13.27 -6.79
C GLY A 340 12.75 13.81 -8.14
N GLY A 341 13.70 13.10 -8.74
CA GLY A 341 14.36 13.51 -9.99
C GLY A 341 13.69 12.97 -11.26
N ALA A 342 12.67 12.11 -11.13
CA ALA A 342 12.06 11.38 -12.23
C ALA A 342 10.59 11.77 -12.49
N ALA A 343 10.12 12.92 -12.01
CA ALA A 343 8.74 13.35 -12.20
C ALA A 343 8.48 13.77 -13.66
N ALA A 344 7.21 13.67 -14.08
CA ALA A 344 6.76 14.18 -15.37
C ALA A 344 5.69 15.26 -15.22
N TYR A 345 4.55 14.95 -14.61
CA TYR A 345 3.57 15.97 -14.25
C TYR A 345 3.18 15.78 -12.78
N SER A 346 3.11 16.85 -11.98
CA SER A 346 2.64 16.70 -10.59
C SER A 346 1.13 16.71 -10.53
N ILE A 347 0.46 17.84 -10.76
CA ILE A 347 -1.01 17.89 -10.81
C ILE A 347 -1.46 18.37 -12.18
N VAL A 348 -2.40 17.62 -12.77
CA VAL A 348 -2.99 17.91 -14.07
C VAL A 348 -4.49 17.98 -13.91
N LEU A 349 -5.10 19.09 -14.31
CA LEU A 349 -6.55 19.29 -14.22
C LEU A 349 -7.16 19.35 -15.63
N ASN A 350 -8.05 18.42 -15.97
CA ASN A 350 -8.74 18.42 -17.25
C ASN A 350 -10.10 17.71 -17.18
N GLY A 351 -11.19 18.46 -17.36
CA GLY A 351 -12.55 17.92 -17.31
C GLY A 351 -13.09 17.88 -15.88
N ILE A 352 -12.98 19.00 -15.16
CA ILE A 352 -13.41 19.10 -13.76
C ILE A 352 -14.28 20.34 -13.53
N ARG A 353 -15.12 20.29 -12.49
CA ARG A 353 -15.93 21.41 -12.03
C ARG A 353 -16.08 21.43 -10.51
N ASN A 354 -16.13 22.62 -9.90
CA ASN A 354 -16.32 22.80 -8.46
C ASN A 354 -15.23 22.14 -7.59
N PHE A 355 -13.98 22.12 -8.06
CA PHE A 355 -12.85 21.61 -7.28
C PHE A 355 -12.16 22.73 -6.49
N THR A 356 -11.53 22.35 -5.37
CA THR A 356 -10.55 23.20 -4.67
C THR A 356 -9.17 22.54 -4.74
N VAL A 357 -8.20 23.19 -5.38
CA VAL A 357 -6.83 22.70 -5.54
C VAL A 357 -5.84 23.74 -5.04
N LYS A 358 -5.30 23.55 -3.83
CA LYS A 358 -4.47 24.60 -3.18
C LYS A 358 -3.38 24.08 -2.24
N GLY A 359 -2.35 24.90 -2.03
CA GLY A 359 -1.28 24.61 -1.08
C GLY A 359 -0.37 23.44 -1.46
N ASN A 360 -0.52 22.87 -2.66
CA ASN A 360 0.34 21.80 -3.15
C ASN A 360 1.71 22.37 -3.52
N GLN A 361 2.77 21.62 -3.23
CA GLN A 361 4.15 22.09 -3.37
C GLN A 361 5.00 21.07 -4.11
N SER A 362 5.88 21.55 -4.98
CA SER A 362 6.80 20.71 -5.73
C SER A 362 8.24 21.18 -5.57
N THR A 363 9.12 20.24 -5.24
CA THR A 363 10.57 20.37 -5.46
C THR A 363 11.10 19.28 -6.41
N ALA A 364 10.20 18.62 -7.15
CA ALA A 364 10.55 17.59 -8.11
C ALA A 364 11.20 18.19 -9.38
N LEU A 365 11.95 17.36 -10.10
CA LEU A 365 12.50 17.71 -11.41
C LEU A 365 11.69 17.02 -12.52
N TYR A 366 11.38 17.78 -13.57
CA TYR A 366 10.43 17.37 -14.59
C TYR A 366 11.10 17.10 -15.92
N SER A 367 10.97 15.89 -16.46
CA SER A 367 11.50 15.56 -17.78
C SER A 367 10.82 14.36 -18.44
N GLY A 368 11.12 14.14 -19.71
CA GLY A 368 10.55 13.05 -20.50
C GLY A 368 9.10 13.32 -20.86
N ILE A 369 8.87 13.97 -22.01
CA ILE A 369 7.53 14.25 -22.50
C ILE A 369 6.71 12.97 -22.69
N ALA A 370 5.41 13.05 -22.37
CA ALA A 370 4.47 11.98 -22.66
C ALA A 370 4.21 11.82 -24.17
N GLU A 371 3.55 10.73 -24.57
CA GLU A 371 3.38 10.43 -25.99
C GLU A 371 2.22 11.17 -26.66
N GLY A 372 1.22 11.59 -25.88
CA GLY A 372 0.04 12.29 -26.39
C GLY A 372 -0.71 11.49 -27.44
N PHE A 373 -1.08 12.15 -28.54
CA PHE A 373 -1.68 11.50 -29.71
C PHE A 373 -0.63 11.08 -30.76
N GLY A 374 0.62 10.91 -30.34
CA GLY A 374 1.75 10.48 -31.16
C GLY A 374 2.74 11.61 -31.47
N PRO A 375 3.83 11.30 -32.20
CA PRO A 375 4.99 12.19 -32.31
C PRO A 375 4.71 13.56 -32.95
N LYS A 376 3.65 13.68 -33.76
CA LYS A 376 3.24 14.91 -34.44
C LYS A 376 2.27 15.77 -33.61
N ASN A 377 1.65 15.20 -32.59
CA ASN A 377 0.68 15.87 -31.73
C ASN A 377 1.01 15.52 -30.28
N ARG A 378 2.10 16.12 -29.82
CA ARG A 378 2.65 15.92 -28.48
C ARG A 378 1.93 16.81 -27.47
N PRO A 379 1.80 16.36 -26.21
CA PRO A 379 1.24 17.18 -25.16
C PRO A 379 2.22 18.30 -24.77
N ASP A 380 1.87 19.04 -23.73
CA ASP A 380 2.78 19.97 -23.08
C ASP A 380 4.02 19.27 -22.52
N GLU A 381 5.10 20.05 -22.35
CA GLU A 381 6.28 19.56 -21.67
C GLU A 381 5.98 19.24 -20.19
N PRO A 382 6.65 18.25 -19.60
CA PRO A 382 6.62 17.94 -18.17
C PRO A 382 6.69 19.19 -17.27
N ILE A 383 5.76 19.32 -16.33
CA ILE A 383 5.65 20.48 -15.45
C ILE A 383 4.96 20.13 -14.12
N ALA A 384 5.19 20.92 -13.08
CA ALA A 384 4.54 20.73 -11.79
C ALA A 384 3.01 20.80 -11.88
N PHE A 385 2.46 21.94 -12.28
CA PHE A 385 1.03 22.20 -12.18
C PHE A 385 0.49 22.73 -13.51
N ALA A 386 -0.38 21.96 -14.14
CA ALA A 386 -0.96 22.32 -15.44
C ALA A 386 -2.48 22.10 -15.46
N TYR A 387 -3.18 22.93 -16.22
CA TYR A 387 -4.62 22.77 -16.41
C TYR A 387 -5.08 23.13 -17.81
N ASP A 388 -6.23 22.58 -18.20
CA ASP A 388 -6.93 22.91 -19.43
C ASP A 388 -8.00 23.98 -19.14
N PRO A 389 -7.80 25.25 -19.55
CA PRO A 389 -8.72 26.34 -19.21
C PRO A 389 -10.12 26.17 -19.81
N ASP A 390 -10.26 25.39 -20.89
CA ASP A 390 -11.55 25.14 -21.53
C ASP A 390 -12.32 23.98 -20.87
N ALA A 391 -11.62 23.16 -20.07
CA ALA A 391 -12.17 21.97 -19.42
C ALA A 391 -12.17 22.05 -17.89
N VAL A 392 -11.79 23.19 -17.30
CA VAL A 392 -11.86 23.47 -15.86
C VAL A 392 -12.86 24.59 -15.63
N ALA A 393 -13.94 24.30 -14.90
CA ALA A 393 -15.00 25.27 -14.61
C ALA A 393 -15.21 25.45 -13.10
N ASP A 394 -15.59 26.65 -12.67
CA ASP A 394 -16.05 26.96 -11.30
C ASP A 394 -15.15 26.39 -10.18
N SER A 395 -13.83 26.36 -10.40
CA SER A 395 -12.87 25.71 -9.50
C SER A 395 -11.88 26.73 -8.93
N GLU A 396 -11.53 26.56 -7.66
CA GLU A 396 -10.47 27.31 -6.99
C GLU A 396 -9.14 26.60 -7.24
N ILE A 397 -8.22 27.22 -7.99
CA ILE A 397 -6.89 26.67 -8.27
C ILE A 397 -5.81 27.62 -7.76
N GLN A 398 -4.75 27.09 -7.16
CA GLN A 398 -3.61 27.88 -6.70
C GLN A 398 -2.87 28.56 -7.88
N PRO A 399 -2.26 29.74 -7.65
CA PRO A 399 -1.73 30.58 -8.73
C PRO A 399 -0.55 29.98 -9.51
N GLU A 400 0.12 28.95 -8.99
CA GLU A 400 1.24 28.29 -9.66
C GLU A 400 0.83 27.39 -10.84
N PHE A 401 -0.46 27.18 -11.07
CA PHE A 401 -0.96 26.43 -12.22
C PHE A 401 -0.76 27.18 -13.54
N GLU A 402 -0.09 26.55 -14.51
CA GLU A 402 0.04 27.08 -15.86
C GLU A 402 -1.09 26.55 -16.77
N PRO A 403 -1.74 27.41 -17.58
CA PRO A 403 -2.65 26.95 -18.61
C PRO A 403 -1.89 26.18 -19.68
N MET A 404 -2.52 25.14 -20.22
CA MET A 404 -1.89 24.32 -21.25
C MET A 404 -1.56 25.12 -22.51
N LYS A 405 -0.44 24.79 -23.16
CA LYS A 405 0.05 25.45 -24.40
C LYS A 405 -0.29 24.64 -25.65
N ARG A 406 -0.38 23.33 -25.52
CA ARG A 406 -0.80 22.36 -26.54
C ARG A 406 -2.04 21.62 -26.03
N HIS A 407 -1.83 20.52 -25.32
CA HIS A 407 -2.91 19.74 -24.74
C HIS A 407 -2.41 18.94 -23.53
N LEU A 408 -3.32 18.60 -22.63
CA LEU A 408 -3.07 17.74 -21.47
C LEU A 408 -3.72 16.35 -21.59
N ASN A 409 -4.06 15.95 -22.82
CA ASN A 409 -4.63 14.63 -23.11
C ASN A 409 -3.52 13.57 -23.24
N HIS A 410 -3.77 12.36 -22.75
CA HIS A 410 -2.91 11.18 -22.88
C HIS A 410 -1.45 11.40 -22.42
N LEU A 411 -1.28 11.73 -21.15
CA LEU A 411 0.03 12.01 -20.54
C LEU A 411 0.79 10.74 -20.12
N LEU A 412 0.35 9.59 -20.61
CA LEU A 412 1.03 8.31 -20.48
C LEU A 412 2.15 8.19 -21.52
N ARG A 413 3.20 7.46 -21.16
CA ARG A 413 4.37 7.17 -22.01
C ARG A 413 4.55 5.66 -22.13
N CYS A 414 3.47 4.97 -22.47
CA CYS A 414 3.39 3.51 -22.42
C CYS A 414 2.71 2.88 -23.64
N ASN A 415 2.26 3.67 -24.61
CA ASN A 415 1.30 3.27 -25.64
C ASN A 415 1.89 3.26 -27.05
N HIS A 416 2.86 4.12 -27.35
CA HIS A 416 3.32 4.38 -28.71
C HIS A 416 4.81 4.08 -28.94
N ALA A 417 5.63 3.98 -27.90
CA ALA A 417 7.05 3.64 -28.02
C ALA A 417 7.25 2.22 -28.56
N PRO A 418 8.34 1.91 -29.30
CA PRO A 418 8.59 0.57 -29.77
C PRO A 418 8.71 -0.46 -28.64
N LEU A 419 8.32 -1.71 -28.94
CA LEU A 419 8.51 -2.85 -28.05
C LEU A 419 9.88 -3.49 -28.29
N ASN A 420 10.50 -4.01 -27.24
CA ASN A 420 11.66 -4.91 -27.33
C ASN A 420 11.19 -6.35 -27.61
N TYR A 421 12.16 -7.27 -27.74
CA TYR A 421 11.88 -8.68 -28.04
C TYR A 421 11.09 -9.42 -26.94
N MET A 422 11.04 -8.90 -25.72
CA MET A 422 10.26 -9.43 -24.60
C MET A 422 8.86 -8.79 -24.49
N GLY A 423 8.54 -7.86 -25.39
CA GLY A 423 7.30 -7.11 -25.39
C GLY A 423 7.39 -5.77 -24.68
N TYR A 424 8.32 -5.50 -23.77
CA TYR A 424 8.36 -4.24 -23.03
C TYR A 424 8.69 -3.02 -23.90
N ARG A 425 8.16 -1.85 -23.53
CA ARG A 425 8.46 -0.58 -24.20
C ARG A 425 9.90 -0.18 -23.89
N TYR A 426 10.60 0.37 -24.88
CA TYR A 426 11.84 1.08 -24.62
C TYR A 426 11.74 2.52 -25.15
N TYR A 427 12.06 3.47 -24.30
CA TYR A 427 12.17 4.88 -24.66
C TYR A 427 13.26 5.56 -23.82
N PRO A 428 13.95 6.57 -24.39
CA PRO A 428 14.99 7.30 -23.67
C PRO A 428 14.43 7.91 -22.38
N TYR A 429 15.21 7.76 -21.31
CA TYR A 429 14.95 8.48 -20.06
C TYR A 429 15.00 9.99 -20.30
N GLY A 430 14.15 10.73 -19.60
CA GLY A 430 14.29 12.18 -19.50
C GLY A 430 15.66 12.58 -18.91
N VAL A 431 16.06 13.83 -19.14
CA VAL A 431 17.39 14.32 -18.72
C VAL A 431 17.59 14.29 -17.19
N HIS A 432 16.53 14.52 -16.42
CA HIS A 432 16.57 14.40 -14.96
C HIS A 432 16.31 12.95 -14.53
N GLU A 433 15.38 12.28 -15.20
CA GLU A 433 14.98 10.90 -14.95
C GLU A 433 16.19 9.94 -14.97
N VAL A 434 17.08 10.06 -15.97
CA VAL A 434 18.25 9.18 -16.08
C VAL A 434 19.23 9.35 -14.92
N VAL A 435 19.42 10.57 -14.44
CA VAL A 435 20.30 10.85 -13.30
C VAL A 435 19.68 10.26 -12.03
N ALA A 436 18.38 10.45 -11.85
CA ALA A 436 17.62 9.95 -10.72
C ALA A 436 17.66 8.41 -10.64
N VAL A 437 17.52 7.72 -11.77
CA VAL A 437 17.65 6.25 -11.89
C VAL A 437 19.02 5.79 -11.42
N VAL A 438 20.10 6.45 -11.87
CA VAL A 438 21.47 6.06 -11.52
C VAL A 438 21.76 6.36 -10.05
N ASP A 439 21.48 7.57 -9.58
CA ASP A 439 21.74 7.96 -8.20
C ASP A 439 20.98 7.06 -7.21
N THR A 440 19.69 6.78 -7.48
CA THR A 440 18.88 5.92 -6.61
C THR A 440 19.33 4.47 -6.63
N ALA A 441 19.73 3.93 -7.79
CA ALA A 441 20.26 2.56 -7.84
C ALA A 441 21.56 2.41 -7.05
N PHE A 442 22.42 3.43 -7.07
CA PHE A 442 23.65 3.44 -6.27
C PHE A 442 23.36 3.56 -4.78
N GLU A 443 22.44 4.43 -4.37
CA GLU A 443 22.04 4.52 -2.95
C GLU A 443 21.42 3.21 -2.45
N GLU A 444 20.50 2.63 -3.22
CA GLU A 444 19.79 1.41 -2.83
C GLU A 444 20.71 0.19 -2.78
N MET A 445 21.60 0.04 -3.76
CA MET A 445 22.41 -1.17 -3.89
C MET A 445 23.76 -1.06 -3.18
N LEU A 446 24.33 0.14 -3.05
CA LEU A 446 25.69 0.35 -2.53
C LEU A 446 25.74 1.30 -1.32
N GLY A 447 24.61 1.86 -0.89
CA GLY A 447 24.52 2.75 0.27
C GLY A 447 25.11 4.15 0.06
N ARG A 448 25.49 4.53 -1.17
CA ARG A 448 26.10 5.84 -1.47
C ARG A 448 25.70 6.36 -2.84
N LEU A 449 25.94 7.64 -3.09
CA LEU A 449 25.82 8.21 -4.43
C LEU A 449 26.97 7.77 -5.35
N PRO A 450 26.75 7.75 -6.68
CA PRO A 450 27.83 7.59 -7.64
C PRO A 450 28.71 8.85 -7.66
N ASP A 451 30.00 8.67 -7.91
CA ASP A 451 30.87 9.79 -8.25
C ASP A 451 30.54 10.35 -9.65
N ALA A 452 31.17 11.47 -10.03
CA ALA A 452 30.88 12.14 -11.30
C ALA A 452 31.20 11.28 -12.54
N ALA A 453 32.25 10.45 -12.50
CA ALA A 453 32.63 9.57 -13.60
C ALA A 453 31.65 8.40 -13.71
N GLN A 454 31.29 7.79 -12.58
CA GLN A 454 30.27 6.74 -12.50
C GLN A 454 28.92 7.25 -13.01
N ARG A 455 28.46 8.42 -12.54
CA ARG A 455 27.20 9.03 -13.00
C ARG A 455 27.22 9.24 -14.51
N THR A 456 28.29 9.83 -15.05
CA THR A 456 28.42 10.09 -16.49
C THR A 456 28.42 8.78 -17.29
N HIS A 457 29.13 7.77 -16.81
CA HIS A 457 29.21 6.46 -17.44
C HIS A 457 27.84 5.77 -17.50
N TYR A 458 27.17 5.60 -16.35
CA TYR A 458 25.92 4.83 -16.29
C TYR A 458 24.73 5.56 -16.92
N THR A 459 24.67 6.89 -16.84
CA THR A 459 23.65 7.66 -17.57
C THR A 459 23.83 7.51 -19.09
N SER A 460 25.07 7.59 -19.59
CA SER A 460 25.37 7.36 -21.01
C SER A 460 25.05 5.93 -21.43
N TRP A 461 25.41 4.95 -20.60
CA TRP A 461 25.15 3.53 -20.85
C TRP A 461 23.66 3.20 -20.91
N LEU A 462 22.84 3.68 -19.95
CA LEU A 462 21.39 3.49 -19.95
C LEU A 462 20.76 4.01 -21.25
N GLN A 463 21.15 5.22 -21.68
CA GLN A 463 20.63 5.82 -22.91
C GLN A 463 21.09 5.08 -24.17
N ALA A 464 22.37 4.71 -24.26
CA ALA A 464 22.94 4.06 -25.44
C ALA A 464 22.44 2.62 -25.62
N THR A 465 22.33 1.87 -24.52
CA THR A 465 21.91 0.46 -24.54
C THR A 465 20.40 0.28 -24.43
N LYS A 466 19.66 1.33 -24.08
CA LYS A 466 18.23 1.28 -23.79
C LYS A 466 17.90 0.29 -22.67
N SER A 467 18.82 0.16 -21.72
CA SER A 467 18.63 -0.71 -20.56
C SER A 467 17.69 -0.05 -19.55
N ASN A 468 17.03 -0.86 -18.73
CA ASN A 468 16.12 -0.41 -17.68
C ASN A 468 16.81 -0.28 -16.31
N ALA A 469 16.07 0.17 -15.30
CA ALA A 469 16.59 0.49 -13.97
C ALA A 469 17.02 -0.77 -13.20
N ASP A 470 16.35 -1.91 -13.42
CA ASP A 470 16.70 -3.20 -12.86
C ASP A 470 17.98 -3.76 -13.47
N GLN A 471 18.20 -3.58 -14.78
CA GLN A 471 19.44 -3.99 -15.43
C GLN A 471 20.66 -3.27 -14.85
N LEU A 472 20.54 -1.98 -14.48
CA LEU A 472 21.59 -1.30 -13.73
C LEU A 472 21.82 -1.97 -12.38
N ARG A 473 20.76 -2.29 -11.63
CA ARG A 473 20.88 -2.95 -10.32
C ARG A 473 21.52 -4.32 -10.42
N HIS A 474 21.21 -5.13 -11.44
CA HIS A 474 21.91 -6.39 -11.71
C HIS A 474 23.42 -6.18 -11.89
N LEU A 475 23.83 -5.13 -12.63
CA LEU A 475 25.25 -4.80 -12.78
C LEU A 475 25.90 -4.38 -11.46
N LEU A 476 25.16 -3.67 -10.60
CA LEU A 476 25.65 -3.27 -9.28
C LEU A 476 25.76 -4.47 -8.34
N MET A 477 24.83 -5.44 -8.39
CA MET A 477 24.90 -6.68 -7.60
C MET A 477 26.18 -7.50 -7.88
N ALA A 478 26.71 -7.41 -9.09
CA ALA A 478 27.95 -8.09 -9.48
C ALA A 478 29.23 -7.35 -9.04
N LYS A 479 29.13 -6.15 -8.44
CA LYS A 479 30.30 -5.38 -8.01
C LYS A 479 30.90 -5.96 -6.72
N PRO A 480 32.24 -5.93 -6.55
CA PRO A 480 32.87 -6.32 -5.29
C PRO A 480 32.31 -5.59 -4.07
N GLU A 481 32.03 -4.29 -4.21
CA GLU A 481 31.44 -3.44 -3.16
C GLU A 481 30.06 -3.95 -2.70
N PHE A 482 29.20 -4.36 -3.63
CA PHE A 482 27.92 -4.97 -3.29
C PHE A 482 28.12 -6.29 -2.55
N ILE A 483 29.01 -7.14 -3.06
CA ILE A 483 29.27 -8.47 -2.49
C ILE A 483 29.86 -8.35 -1.07
N GLU A 484 30.73 -7.37 -0.83
CA GLU A 484 31.28 -7.08 0.49
C GLU A 484 30.20 -6.64 1.48
N ARG A 485 29.25 -5.80 1.02
CA ARG A 485 28.19 -5.23 1.86
C ARG A 485 27.05 -6.22 2.14
N HIS A 486 26.61 -6.96 1.13
CA HIS A 486 25.38 -7.77 1.18
C HIS A 486 25.63 -9.28 1.07
N GLY A 487 26.86 -9.70 0.82
CA GLY A 487 27.17 -11.05 0.38
C GLY A 487 26.85 -11.26 -1.10
N TYR A 488 27.22 -12.44 -1.63
CA TYR A 488 26.83 -12.81 -2.98
C TYR A 488 25.34 -13.14 -3.04
N HIS A 489 24.62 -12.50 -3.96
CA HIS A 489 23.25 -12.82 -4.33
C HIS A 489 23.21 -13.11 -5.83
N ASN A 490 22.41 -14.10 -6.25
CA ASN A 490 22.17 -14.31 -7.68
C ASN A 490 21.45 -13.07 -8.24
N PRO A 491 21.99 -12.39 -9.28
CA PRO A 491 21.33 -11.24 -9.91
C PRO A 491 19.90 -11.54 -10.38
N ASP A 492 19.59 -12.76 -10.78
CA ASP A 492 18.21 -13.15 -11.16
C ASP A 492 17.23 -13.07 -9.98
N GLY A 493 17.74 -13.05 -8.74
CA GLY A 493 16.98 -12.87 -7.51
C GLY A 493 16.80 -11.41 -7.08
N LEU A 494 16.99 -10.42 -7.95
CA LEU A 494 16.96 -8.99 -7.61
C LEU A 494 15.70 -8.61 -6.82
N GLN A 495 14.51 -9.02 -7.26
CA GLN A 495 13.28 -8.56 -6.61
C GLN A 495 13.10 -9.18 -5.21
N LEU A 496 13.48 -10.45 -5.02
CA LEU A 496 13.51 -11.06 -3.69
C LEU A 496 14.54 -10.41 -2.77
N PHE A 497 15.71 -10.04 -3.31
CA PHE A 497 16.70 -9.27 -2.57
C PHE A 497 16.14 -7.90 -2.14
N ARG A 498 15.48 -7.17 -3.05
CA ARG A 498 14.90 -5.86 -2.76
C ARG A 498 13.75 -5.93 -1.75
N GLU A 499 12.85 -6.90 -1.89
CA GLU A 499 11.79 -7.14 -0.89
C GLU A 499 12.40 -7.32 0.50
N LYS A 500 13.42 -8.18 0.62
CA LYS A 500 14.11 -8.41 1.87
C LYS A 500 14.77 -7.13 2.41
N LEU A 501 15.58 -6.45 1.59
CA LEU A 501 16.29 -5.23 1.96
C LEU A 501 15.34 -4.16 2.49
N TRP A 502 14.23 -3.92 1.78
CA TRP A 502 13.27 -2.89 2.15
C TRP A 502 12.48 -3.27 3.41
N LEU A 503 12.03 -4.51 3.54
CA LEU A 503 11.33 -4.94 4.74
C LEU A 503 12.23 -4.88 5.98
N GLU A 504 13.49 -5.30 5.87
CA GLU A 504 14.48 -5.19 6.96
C GLU A 504 14.76 -3.73 7.32
N ALA A 505 14.92 -2.85 6.31
CA ALA A 505 15.14 -1.42 6.53
C ALA A 505 13.94 -0.72 7.17
N ILE A 506 12.72 -1.05 6.72
CA ILE A 506 11.47 -0.54 7.28
C ILE A 506 11.30 -1.05 8.71
N SER A 507 11.52 -2.33 8.97
CA SER A 507 11.41 -2.90 10.33
C SER A 507 12.41 -2.25 11.29
N SER A 508 13.67 -2.12 10.87
CA SER A 508 14.71 -1.44 11.64
C SER A 508 14.39 0.03 11.89
N SER A 509 13.92 0.74 10.86
CA SER A 509 13.49 2.13 10.96
C SER A 509 12.28 2.27 11.88
N PHE A 510 11.33 1.35 11.81
CA PHE A 510 10.14 1.37 12.64
C PHE A 510 10.53 1.25 14.11
N GLN A 511 11.36 0.25 14.47
CA GLN A 511 11.87 0.08 15.83
C GLN A 511 12.66 1.30 16.33
N GLY A 512 13.44 1.95 15.46
CA GLY A 512 14.14 3.18 15.82
C GLY A 512 13.24 4.41 16.01
N LEU A 513 12.05 4.42 15.41
CA LEU A 513 11.07 5.50 15.52
C LEU A 513 10.00 5.24 16.59
N THR A 514 9.76 3.97 16.94
CA THR A 514 8.77 3.57 17.95
C THR A 514 9.21 2.33 18.72
N ASP A 515 9.08 2.38 20.05
CA ASP A 515 9.32 1.25 20.94
C ASP A 515 8.12 0.30 21.08
N ASN A 516 6.96 0.60 20.46
CA ASN A 516 5.73 -0.18 20.55
C ASN A 516 4.86 -0.06 19.30
N ILE A 517 4.46 -1.21 18.74
CA ILE A 517 3.62 -1.32 17.54
C ILE A 517 2.24 -0.63 17.63
N GLN A 518 1.75 -0.38 18.84
CA GLN A 518 0.53 0.41 19.05
C GLN A 518 0.67 1.86 18.55
N HIS A 519 1.90 2.37 18.46
CA HIS A 519 2.20 3.70 17.93
C HIS A 519 2.83 3.56 16.55
N TRP A 520 2.01 3.75 15.52
CA TRP A 520 2.51 3.75 14.15
C TRP A 520 3.20 5.06 13.81
N PRO A 521 4.43 5.05 13.25
CA PRO A 521 5.06 6.25 12.75
C PRO A 521 4.30 6.80 11.54
N ALA A 522 4.49 8.09 11.27
CA ALA A 522 4.02 8.68 10.03
C ALA A 522 4.73 7.99 8.84
N ALA A 523 4.01 7.71 7.75
CA ALA A 523 4.55 7.06 6.55
C ALA A 523 5.77 7.83 6.00
N ALA A 524 5.76 9.16 6.10
CA ALA A 524 6.88 10.01 5.71
C ALA A 524 8.14 9.75 6.54
N GLU A 525 8.01 9.52 7.85
CA GLU A 525 9.15 9.21 8.72
C GLU A 525 9.64 7.78 8.51
N LEU A 526 8.72 6.83 8.34
CA LEU A 526 9.06 5.45 8.01
C LEU A 526 9.85 5.36 6.69
N TYR A 527 9.41 6.09 5.65
CA TYR A 527 10.11 6.13 4.37
C TYR A 527 11.51 6.76 4.47
N LYS A 528 11.64 7.88 5.20
CA LYS A 528 12.94 8.53 5.42
C LYS A 528 13.89 7.63 6.21
N GLY A 529 13.39 6.99 7.27
CA GLY A 529 14.18 6.14 8.12
C GLY A 529 14.60 4.85 7.41
N ALA A 530 13.73 4.25 6.59
CA ALA A 530 14.11 3.12 5.72
C ALA A 530 15.28 3.50 4.79
N TRP A 531 15.22 4.67 4.15
CA TRP A 531 16.36 5.18 3.36
C TRP A 531 17.61 5.44 4.19
N ALA A 532 17.48 5.90 5.44
CA ALA A 532 18.62 6.10 6.33
C ALA A 532 19.32 4.78 6.63
N VAL A 533 18.56 3.71 6.89
CA VAL A 533 19.07 2.35 7.10
C VAL A 533 19.69 1.78 5.82
N ILE A 534 19.05 1.94 4.67
CA ILE A 534 19.58 1.44 3.39
C ILE A 534 20.93 2.07 3.04
N LYS A 535 21.18 3.32 3.46
CA LYS A 535 22.41 4.07 3.19
C LYS A 535 23.52 3.90 4.23
N SER A 536 23.21 3.44 5.44
CA SER A 536 24.22 3.07 6.44
C SER A 536 24.81 1.72 6.08
#